data_AF-J3NYS5-F1
#
_entry.id   AF-J3NYS5-F1
#
_cell.length_a   1.000
_cell.length_b   1.000
_cell.length_c   1.000
_cell.angle_alpha   90.00
_cell.angle_beta   90.00
_cell.angle_gamma   90.00
#
_symmetry.space_group_name_H-M   'P 1'
#
loop_
_entity.id
_entity.type
_entity.pdbx_description
1 polymer ?
#
loop_
_entity_poly.entity_id
_entity_poly.type
_entity_poly.pdbx_seq_one_letter_code
_entity_poly.pdbx_strand_id
1 'polypeptide(L)'
;MPGVPRTHVFNDATSLERLDRAVEDPASKGVRIISLAGTRGTSPLEITSPVAARLLRQHWVRPEYLRILLSFGNIPLEPEARNSYVSFHQDVNGNVSLAYRLVYSERNRAGAWTLRQIGIYHHRPQSRSLSVFGDLLILAAGTRQTRFFATLEEALAPNPAGTPNSAARSLETNPWSFHTTLLACYADSWRDYFRYLGSQYSPIGDRAMGTMGLRVDDETIRNVKTLRHLYDLSLFGGAACASNVDIARALVARFPAIPQGEADSLRASADMLGELAESCGVLQKKIKNVTDLVGHLIAFHYQVETAKLESEVRDVTARMATLTEENRDLTKQLRELAEGTSEMTRRLRDLTQNTASDGAIVSVITVVSAVYLPGSFVATVFGMNFFNFDEGARSIIISLDFWIFVVLWVVLMILTAGIFATIYHMKGGDASLLWKRLTGGGGAGRAGSKV
;
A
#
# COMPACT_ATOMS: atom_id res chain seq x y z
N MET A 1 68.65 18.25 -10.90
CA MET A 1 68.21 16.89 -10.54
C MET A 1 66.69 16.93 -10.45
N PRO A 2 65.93 16.17 -11.26
CA PRO A 2 64.49 16.03 -11.05
C PRO A 2 64.26 15.51 -9.64
N GLY A 3 63.45 16.23 -8.87
CA GLY A 3 63.18 15.89 -7.47
C GLY A 3 62.42 14.59 -7.38
N VAL A 4 62.76 13.74 -6.42
CA VAL A 4 61.92 12.60 -6.04
C VAL A 4 60.51 13.14 -5.71
N PRO A 5 59.42 12.51 -6.20
CA PRO A 5 58.06 12.91 -5.87
C PRO A 5 57.88 13.01 -4.35
N ARG A 6 57.55 14.19 -3.83
CA ARG A 6 57.25 14.40 -2.41
C ARG A 6 55.75 14.21 -2.21
N THR A 7 55.38 13.15 -1.51
CA THR A 7 53.97 12.86 -1.19
C THR A 7 53.70 13.16 0.27
N HIS A 8 52.70 14.00 0.53
CA HIS A 8 52.21 14.30 1.88
C HIS A 8 50.74 13.84 1.98
N VAL A 9 50.41 13.12 3.05
CA VAL A 9 49.05 12.63 3.33
C VAL A 9 48.61 13.18 4.68
N PHE A 10 47.44 13.82 4.71
CA PHE A 10 46.89 14.48 5.89
C PHE A 10 45.52 13.87 6.20
N ASN A 11 45.40 13.14 7.32
CA ASN A 11 44.20 12.37 7.67
C ASN A 11 43.61 12.73 9.05
N ASP A 12 44.23 13.65 9.81
CA ASP A 12 43.87 13.97 11.20
C ASP A 12 43.91 15.49 11.51
N ALA A 13 43.24 15.94 12.58
CA ALA A 13 43.22 17.36 12.97
C ALA A 13 44.60 17.91 13.38
N THR A 14 45.48 17.04 13.89
CA THR A 14 46.90 17.31 14.16
C THR A 14 47.74 17.56 12.89
N SER A 15 47.18 17.27 11.71
CA SER A 15 47.80 17.62 10.43
C SER A 15 47.63 19.08 10.02
N LEU A 16 46.82 19.91 10.69
CA LEU A 16 46.55 21.29 10.25
C LEU A 16 47.81 22.16 10.19
N GLU A 17 48.72 22.10 11.17
CA GLU A 17 49.98 22.86 11.14
C GLU A 17 50.99 22.33 10.11
N ARG A 18 50.91 21.03 9.78
CA ARG A 18 51.73 20.43 8.72
C ARG A 18 51.15 20.71 7.34
N LEU A 19 49.83 20.81 7.26
CA LEU A 19 49.09 21.24 6.09
C LEU A 19 49.40 22.71 5.81
N ASP A 20 49.34 23.58 6.81
CA ASP A 20 49.70 25.00 6.66
C ASP A 20 51.13 25.12 6.13
N ARG A 21 52.11 24.39 6.71
CA ARG A 21 53.48 24.34 6.17
C ARG A 21 53.59 23.77 4.75
N ALA A 22 52.78 22.76 4.39
CA ALA A 22 52.84 22.13 3.06
C ALA A 22 52.12 22.95 1.98
N VAL A 23 51.07 23.68 2.35
CA VAL A 23 50.41 24.64 1.46
C VAL A 23 51.36 25.83 1.29
N GLU A 24 51.97 26.34 2.37
CA GLU A 24 52.96 27.45 2.39
C GLU A 24 54.27 27.14 1.68
N ASP A 25 54.68 25.87 1.55
CA ASP A 25 55.93 25.46 0.86
C ASP A 25 55.96 26.02 -0.58
N PRO A 26 56.81 27.04 -0.85
CA PRO A 26 56.85 27.68 -2.14
C PRO A 26 57.63 26.82 -3.13
N ALA A 27 56.99 26.57 -4.28
CA ALA A 27 57.63 26.21 -5.54
C ALA A 27 58.32 24.84 -5.63
N SER A 28 57.56 23.81 -5.98
CA SER A 28 58.07 22.93 -7.04
C SER A 28 57.90 23.66 -8.37
N LYS A 29 59.00 23.89 -9.10
CA LYS A 29 58.94 24.33 -10.52
C LYS A 29 58.42 23.22 -11.47
N GLY A 30 58.15 22.03 -10.93
CA GLY A 30 57.54 20.89 -11.62
C GLY A 30 56.01 20.90 -11.50
N VAL A 31 55.43 19.71 -11.41
CA VAL A 31 53.97 19.53 -11.26
C VAL A 31 53.62 19.37 -9.79
N ARG A 32 52.64 20.13 -9.29
CA ARG A 32 52.04 19.98 -7.95
C ARG A 32 50.64 19.41 -8.08
N ILE A 33 50.37 18.30 -7.40
CA ILE A 33 49.04 17.67 -7.36
C ILE A 33 48.51 17.76 -5.93
N ILE A 34 47.35 18.37 -5.78
CA ILE A 34 46.62 18.47 -4.52
C ILE A 34 45.35 17.64 -4.69
N SER A 35 45.14 16.64 -3.83
CA SER A 35 43.92 15.82 -3.82
C SER A 35 43.08 16.14 -2.59
N LEU A 36 41.86 16.62 -2.84
CA LEU A 36 40.80 16.85 -1.87
C LEU A 36 39.83 15.67 -1.97
N ALA A 37 39.78 14.84 -0.94
CA ALA A 37 38.97 13.64 -0.94
C ALA A 37 37.91 13.66 0.16
N GLY A 38 36.77 13.01 -0.10
CA GLY A 38 35.79 12.63 0.92
C GLY A 38 35.93 11.17 1.36
N THR A 39 35.10 10.75 2.30
CA THR A 39 35.00 9.35 2.76
C THR A 39 34.16 8.46 1.85
N ARG A 40 33.13 9.00 1.16
CA ARG A 40 32.25 8.24 0.25
C ARG A 40 31.93 9.03 -1.03
N GLY A 41 31.64 8.31 -2.12
CA GLY A 41 31.49 8.87 -3.47
C GLY A 41 30.52 10.06 -3.63
N THR A 42 29.48 10.15 -2.78
CA THR A 42 28.50 11.26 -2.78
C THR A 42 28.62 12.18 -1.57
N SER A 43 29.56 11.92 -0.67
CA SER A 43 29.77 12.75 0.53
C SER A 43 30.39 14.09 0.18
N PRO A 44 30.19 15.12 1.05
CA PRO A 44 30.98 16.33 1.00
C PRO A 44 32.48 16.04 1.07
N LEU A 45 33.28 16.95 0.52
CA LEU A 45 34.74 16.88 0.65
C LEU A 45 35.15 17.11 2.11
N GLU A 46 36.14 16.37 2.60
CA GLU A 46 36.63 16.48 3.98
C GLU A 46 37.65 17.63 4.10
N ILE A 47 37.19 18.84 3.81
CA ILE A 47 37.97 20.08 3.95
C ILE A 47 37.10 21.16 4.59
N THR A 48 37.65 21.86 5.59
CA THR A 48 36.94 22.97 6.23
C THR A 48 36.97 24.22 5.34
N SER A 49 35.92 25.05 5.40
CA SER A 49 35.84 26.27 4.60
C SER A 49 37.04 27.22 4.78
N PRO A 50 37.60 27.43 6.00
CA PRO A 50 38.79 28.27 6.18
C PRO A 50 40.03 27.73 5.45
N VAL A 51 40.26 26.42 5.51
CA VAL A 51 41.40 25.77 4.84
C VAL A 51 41.23 25.80 3.32
N ALA A 52 40.03 25.52 2.82
CA ALA A 52 39.73 25.62 1.40
C ALA A 52 39.93 27.05 0.89
N ALA A 53 39.41 28.07 1.60
CA ALA A 53 39.58 29.47 1.21
C ALA A 53 41.06 29.89 1.18
N ARG A 54 41.87 29.43 2.14
CA ARG A 54 43.30 29.69 2.19
C ARG A 54 44.03 29.05 1.00
N LEU A 55 43.79 27.76 0.75
CA LEU A 55 44.37 27.01 -0.36
C LEU A 55 44.08 27.65 -1.71
N LEU A 56 42.82 28.04 -1.95
CA LEU A 56 42.40 28.67 -3.19
C LEU A 56 43.04 30.06 -3.37
N ARG A 57 43.11 30.86 -2.30
CA ARG A 57 43.74 32.20 -2.34
C ARG A 57 45.24 32.12 -2.60
N GLN A 58 45.92 31.21 -1.92
CA GLN A 58 47.38 31.09 -2.02
C GLN A 58 47.83 30.64 -3.41
N HIS A 59 47.06 29.77 -4.05
CA HIS A 59 47.36 29.28 -5.39
C HIS A 59 46.66 30.07 -6.51
N TRP A 60 46.07 31.22 -6.20
CA TRP A 60 45.32 32.06 -7.14
C TRP A 60 44.30 31.26 -7.97
N VAL A 61 43.62 30.32 -7.32
CA VAL A 61 42.64 29.46 -7.98
C VAL A 61 41.44 30.30 -8.40
N ARG A 62 41.09 30.16 -9.67
CA ARG A 62 39.99 30.87 -10.29
C ARG A 62 38.64 30.55 -9.62
N PRO A 63 37.76 31.55 -9.37
CA PRO A 63 36.48 31.34 -8.67
C PRO A 63 35.56 30.30 -9.30
N GLU A 64 35.69 30.07 -10.61
CA GLU A 64 34.91 29.10 -11.37
C GLU A 64 35.04 27.67 -10.81
N TYR A 65 36.18 27.33 -10.20
CA TYR A 65 36.39 26.02 -9.56
C TYR A 65 35.52 25.83 -8.30
N LEU A 66 35.08 26.90 -7.64
CA LEU A 66 34.18 26.81 -6.48
C LEU A 66 32.86 26.11 -6.84
N ARG A 67 32.36 26.32 -8.06
CA ARG A 67 31.13 25.65 -8.54
C ARG A 67 31.28 24.13 -8.55
N ILE A 68 32.47 23.67 -8.92
CA ILE A 68 32.81 22.24 -8.93
C ILE A 68 32.91 21.73 -7.49
N LEU A 69 33.61 22.45 -6.60
CA LEU A 69 33.72 22.05 -5.19
C LEU A 69 32.35 21.96 -4.49
N LEU A 70 31.47 22.93 -4.74
CA LEU A 70 30.12 22.97 -4.18
C LEU A 70 29.18 21.92 -4.80
N SER A 71 29.56 21.27 -5.90
CA SER A 71 28.80 20.15 -6.46
C SER A 71 28.99 18.84 -5.69
N PHE A 72 29.99 18.76 -4.80
CA PHE A 72 30.21 17.61 -3.92
C PHE A 72 29.34 17.72 -2.66
N GLY A 73 28.77 16.60 -2.22
CA GLY A 73 27.84 16.55 -1.10
C GLY A 73 26.37 16.78 -1.47
N ASN A 74 26.11 17.20 -2.70
CA ASN A 74 24.76 17.27 -3.26
C ASN A 74 24.46 16.02 -4.08
N ILE A 75 23.22 15.52 -4.00
CA ILE A 75 22.73 14.50 -4.93
C ILE A 75 22.50 15.25 -6.25
N PRO A 76 23.27 14.95 -7.32
CA PRO A 76 23.14 15.69 -8.58
C PRO A 76 21.73 15.48 -9.14
N LEU A 77 21.05 16.59 -9.44
CA LEU A 77 19.77 16.55 -10.13
C LEU A 77 19.99 16.12 -11.59
N GLU A 78 19.01 15.45 -12.20
CA GLU A 78 19.10 14.97 -13.59
C GLU A 78 19.54 16.04 -14.62
N PRO A 79 19.10 17.32 -14.54
CA PRO A 79 19.55 18.36 -15.47
C PRO A 79 21.05 18.70 -15.33
N GLU A 80 21.63 18.46 -14.15
CA GLU A 80 23.04 18.72 -13.88
C GLU A 80 23.94 17.58 -14.36
N ALA A 81 23.38 16.41 -14.70
CA ALA A 81 24.15 15.23 -15.12
C ALA A 81 25.03 15.50 -16.35
N ARG A 82 24.57 16.34 -17.27
CA ARG A 82 25.34 16.74 -18.46
C ARG A 82 26.28 17.92 -18.20
N ASN A 83 26.09 18.65 -17.11
CA ASN A 83 26.87 19.87 -16.85
C ASN A 83 28.25 19.53 -16.27
N SER A 84 29.29 19.62 -17.09
CA SER A 84 30.67 19.43 -16.64
C SER A 84 31.27 20.63 -15.93
N TYR A 85 30.58 21.77 -15.84
CA TYR A 85 31.14 23.05 -15.37
C TYR A 85 32.48 23.41 -16.03
N VAL A 86 32.67 23.04 -17.30
CA VAL A 86 33.92 23.32 -18.03
C VAL A 86 34.14 24.82 -18.12
N SER A 87 35.28 25.26 -17.62
CA SER A 87 35.76 26.63 -17.68
C SER A 87 37.18 26.64 -18.22
N PHE A 88 37.45 27.59 -19.11
CA PHE A 88 38.76 27.85 -19.68
C PHE A 88 39.04 29.34 -19.56
N HIS A 89 40.22 29.67 -19.07
CA HIS A 89 40.69 31.03 -18.97
C HIS A 89 42.15 31.09 -19.38
N GLN A 90 42.46 32.01 -20.28
CA GLN A 90 43.83 32.40 -20.59
C GLN A 90 43.99 33.85 -20.18
N ASP A 91 44.97 34.14 -19.33
CA ASP A 91 45.26 35.50 -18.90
C ASP A 91 46.13 36.25 -19.93
N VAL A 92 46.33 37.54 -19.70
CA VAL A 92 47.15 38.42 -20.56
C VAL A 92 48.61 37.97 -20.61
N ASN A 93 49.08 37.28 -19.57
CA ASN A 93 50.43 36.74 -19.46
C ASN A 93 50.54 35.33 -20.07
N GLY A 94 49.51 34.88 -20.79
CA GLY A 94 49.44 33.57 -21.43
C GLY A 94 49.30 32.39 -20.48
N ASN A 95 49.09 32.62 -19.17
CA ASN A 95 48.83 31.54 -18.24
C ASN A 95 47.43 30.99 -18.48
N VAL A 96 47.32 29.68 -18.38
CA VAL A 96 46.11 28.94 -18.73
C VAL A 96 45.55 28.31 -17.47
N SER A 97 44.24 28.48 -17.26
CA SER A 97 43.49 27.83 -16.19
C SER A 97 42.30 27.09 -16.78
N LEU A 98 42.14 25.85 -16.36
CA LEU A 98 41.12 24.91 -16.80
C LEU A 98 40.44 24.35 -15.56
N ALA A 99 39.12 24.33 -15.54
CA ALA A 99 38.38 23.58 -14.54
C ALA A 99 37.25 22.80 -15.19
N TYR A 100 37.06 21.55 -14.78
CA TYR A 100 35.93 20.75 -15.22
C TYR A 100 35.60 19.65 -14.21
N ARG A 101 34.36 19.17 -14.25
CA ARG A 101 33.84 18.04 -13.50
C ARG A 101 33.59 16.89 -14.48
N LEU A 102 34.22 15.76 -14.21
CA LEU A 102 34.06 14.53 -14.97
C LEU A 102 33.27 13.53 -14.14
N VAL A 103 32.20 12.99 -14.72
CA VAL A 103 31.38 11.94 -14.13
C VAL A 103 31.76 10.61 -14.76
N TYR A 104 31.87 9.56 -13.97
CA TYR A 104 32.33 8.25 -14.44
C TYR A 104 31.59 7.11 -13.74
N SER A 105 31.47 5.98 -14.43
CA SER A 105 30.95 4.74 -13.86
C SER A 105 32.09 3.87 -13.32
N GLU A 106 31.91 3.34 -12.12
CA GLU A 106 32.84 2.39 -11.51
C GLU A 106 32.11 1.43 -10.57
N ARG A 107 32.59 0.19 -10.50
CA ARG A 107 32.05 -0.80 -9.56
C ARG A 107 32.56 -0.51 -8.15
N ASN A 108 31.68 -0.55 -7.18
CA ASN A 108 32.07 -0.51 -5.77
C ASN A 108 32.67 -1.86 -5.32
N ARG A 109 33.15 -1.94 -4.08
CA ARG A 109 33.70 -3.19 -3.50
C ARG A 109 32.70 -4.37 -3.48
N ALA A 110 31.39 -4.08 -3.48
CA ALA A 110 30.34 -5.08 -3.56
C ALA A 110 30.01 -5.49 -5.00
N GLY A 111 30.73 -4.97 -6.00
CA GLY A 111 30.53 -5.26 -7.42
C GLY A 111 29.37 -4.50 -8.08
N ALA A 112 28.63 -3.68 -7.34
CA ALA A 112 27.53 -2.88 -7.87
C ALA A 112 28.05 -1.63 -8.59
N TRP A 113 27.38 -1.27 -9.70
CA TRP A 113 27.72 -0.08 -10.47
C TRP A 113 27.34 1.18 -9.69
N THR A 114 28.29 2.12 -9.64
CA THR A 114 28.10 3.42 -9.01
C THR A 114 28.59 4.51 -9.94
N LEU A 115 27.81 5.59 -10.06
CA LEU A 115 28.26 6.80 -10.73
C LEU A 115 28.96 7.69 -9.72
N ARG A 116 30.12 8.19 -10.11
CA ARG A 116 31.03 8.99 -9.29
C ARG A 116 31.44 10.23 -10.07
N GLN A 117 31.98 11.21 -9.36
CA GLN A 117 32.46 12.44 -9.97
C GLN A 117 33.84 12.80 -9.47
N ILE A 118 34.62 13.44 -10.33
CA ILE A 118 35.92 14.04 -10.02
C ILE A 118 35.96 15.45 -10.60
N GLY A 119 36.35 16.41 -9.78
CA GLY A 119 36.53 17.80 -10.12
C GLY A 119 38.00 18.09 -10.36
N ILE A 120 38.34 18.64 -11.51
CA ILE A 120 39.71 18.93 -11.91
C ILE A 120 39.86 20.43 -12.04
N TYR A 121 40.91 20.97 -11.43
CA TYR A 121 41.47 22.27 -11.74
C TYR A 121 42.90 22.06 -12.23
N HIS A 122 43.26 22.69 -13.35
CA HIS A 122 44.60 22.70 -13.89
C HIS A 122 45.00 24.14 -14.20
N HIS A 123 46.04 24.62 -13.56
CA HIS A 123 46.68 25.89 -13.88
C HIS A 123 48.08 25.65 -14.43
N ARG A 124 48.36 26.22 -15.60
CA ARG A 124 49.63 26.10 -16.31
C ARG A 124 50.16 27.50 -16.65
N PRO A 125 51.37 27.85 -16.17
CA PRO A 125 51.99 29.10 -16.55
C PRO A 125 52.52 29.06 -17.98
N GLN A 126 52.54 30.21 -18.69
CA GLN A 126 53.14 30.30 -20.03
C GLN A 126 54.64 29.99 -20.01
N SER A 127 55.34 30.50 -18.99
CA SER A 127 56.77 30.29 -18.77
C SER A 127 57.04 29.79 -17.36
N ARG A 128 57.58 28.56 -17.27
CA ARG A 128 58.02 27.96 -15.99
C ARG A 128 59.18 28.71 -15.34
N SER A 129 59.91 29.55 -16.09
CA SER A 129 61.03 30.34 -15.54
C SER A 129 60.60 31.65 -14.89
N LEU A 130 59.49 32.22 -15.36
CA LEU A 130 58.96 33.52 -14.92
C LEU A 130 57.81 33.40 -13.90
N SER A 131 57.18 32.23 -13.82
CA SER A 131 56.11 31.97 -12.86
C SER A 131 56.62 31.64 -11.47
N VAL A 132 55.89 32.11 -10.45
CA VAL A 132 56.10 31.77 -9.03
C VAL A 132 55.82 30.29 -8.77
N PHE A 133 54.91 29.67 -9.54
CA PHE A 133 54.50 28.28 -9.41
C PHE A 133 54.71 27.51 -10.74
N GLY A 134 54.97 26.20 -10.65
CA GLY A 134 54.91 25.29 -11.80
C GLY A 134 53.47 24.95 -12.21
N ASP A 135 53.26 23.80 -12.84
CA ASP A 135 51.93 23.30 -13.17
C ASP A 135 51.20 22.87 -11.87
N LEU A 136 49.96 23.33 -11.68
CA LEU A 136 49.15 23.01 -10.50
C LEU A 136 47.90 22.24 -10.91
N LEU A 137 47.71 21.07 -10.31
CA LEU A 137 46.52 20.24 -10.44
C LEU A 137 45.82 20.12 -9.08
N ILE A 138 44.55 20.50 -9.01
CA ILE A 138 43.70 20.27 -7.83
C ILE A 138 42.59 19.31 -8.20
N LEU A 139 42.52 18.20 -7.47
CA LEU A 139 41.60 17.10 -7.68
C LEU A 139 40.60 17.10 -6.54
N ALA A 140 39.31 17.17 -6.84
CA ALA A 140 38.24 16.98 -5.87
C ALA A 140 37.55 15.66 -6.16
N ALA A 141 37.47 14.76 -5.20
CA ALA A 141 36.83 13.46 -5.38
C ALA A 141 36.06 13.03 -4.13
N GLY A 142 34.91 12.38 -4.29
CA GLY A 142 34.18 11.82 -3.15
C GLY A 142 34.92 10.67 -2.46
N THR A 143 35.90 10.04 -3.12
CA THR A 143 36.76 9.02 -2.51
C THR A 143 38.09 8.90 -3.25
N ARG A 144 39.13 8.42 -2.55
CA ARG A 144 40.42 8.04 -3.16
C ARG A 144 40.47 6.60 -3.66
N GLN A 145 39.50 5.77 -3.29
CA GLN A 145 39.47 4.36 -3.68
C GLN A 145 38.88 4.21 -5.08
N THR A 146 39.62 4.66 -6.08
CA THR A 146 39.23 4.61 -7.50
C THR A 146 40.38 4.10 -8.34
N ARG A 147 40.05 3.51 -9.50
CA ARG A 147 41.06 3.08 -10.48
C ARG A 147 42.05 4.19 -10.83
N PHE A 148 41.55 5.41 -11.07
CA PHE A 148 42.41 6.53 -11.43
C PHE A 148 43.43 6.89 -10.35
N PHE A 149 43.01 6.97 -9.09
CA PHE A 149 43.94 7.27 -8.00
C PHE A 149 44.97 6.16 -7.81
N ALA A 150 44.57 4.88 -7.96
CA ALA A 150 45.52 3.76 -7.91
C ALA A 150 46.57 3.87 -9.03
N THR A 151 46.15 4.13 -10.27
CA THR A 151 47.07 4.34 -11.40
C THR A 151 47.97 5.56 -11.20
N LEU A 152 47.43 6.65 -10.66
CA LEU A 152 48.20 7.86 -10.38
C LEU A 152 49.23 7.64 -9.27
N GLU A 153 48.86 6.96 -8.18
CA GLU A 153 49.76 6.64 -7.07
C GLU A 153 50.86 5.68 -7.51
N GLU A 154 50.55 4.70 -8.35
CA GLU A 154 51.55 3.80 -8.96
C GLU A 154 52.51 4.55 -9.89
N ALA A 155 52.00 5.46 -10.71
CA ALA A 155 52.81 6.30 -11.60
C ALA A 155 53.75 7.25 -10.83
N LEU A 156 53.34 7.69 -9.63
CA LEU A 156 54.10 8.60 -8.77
C LEU A 156 54.96 7.86 -7.73
N ALA A 157 54.80 6.54 -7.57
CA ALA A 157 55.57 5.76 -6.62
C ALA A 157 57.07 5.80 -6.96
N PRO A 158 57.96 5.94 -5.95
CA PRO A 158 59.39 5.91 -6.18
C PRO A 158 59.83 4.52 -6.68
N ASN A 159 60.74 4.48 -7.65
CA ASN A 159 61.30 3.23 -8.16
C ASN A 159 62.21 2.58 -7.08
N PRO A 160 62.40 1.24 -7.01
CA PRO A 160 63.23 0.59 -5.98
C PRO A 160 64.67 1.10 -5.93
N ALA A 161 65.17 1.67 -7.02
CA ALA A 161 66.48 2.30 -7.13
C ALA A 161 66.53 3.77 -6.64
N GLY A 162 65.46 4.30 -6.03
CA GLY A 162 65.38 5.69 -5.58
C GLY A 162 65.35 6.75 -6.70
N THR A 163 65.21 6.31 -7.96
CA THR A 163 65.11 7.20 -9.12
C THR A 163 63.65 7.55 -9.41
N PRO A 164 63.37 8.75 -9.96
CA PRO A 164 62.01 9.12 -10.34
C PRO A 164 61.48 8.19 -11.43
N ASN A 165 60.26 7.65 -11.21
CA ASN A 165 59.55 6.82 -12.18
C ASN A 165 59.48 7.53 -13.55
N SER A 166 59.64 6.78 -14.65
CA SER A 166 59.53 7.35 -16.00
C SER A 166 58.16 8.00 -16.20
N ALA A 167 57.10 7.44 -15.61
CA ALA A 167 55.75 8.02 -15.65
C ALA A 167 55.68 9.40 -14.97
N ALA A 168 56.28 9.57 -13.78
CA ALA A 168 56.34 10.85 -13.09
C ALA A 168 57.13 11.90 -13.91
N ARG A 169 58.21 11.50 -14.57
CA ARG A 169 58.98 12.37 -15.48
C ARG A 169 58.18 12.76 -16.72
N SER A 170 57.45 11.81 -17.31
CA SER A 170 56.57 12.07 -18.45
C SER A 170 55.44 13.03 -18.09
N LEU A 171 54.90 12.95 -16.87
CA LEU A 171 53.89 13.90 -16.39
C LEU A 171 54.48 15.31 -16.20
N GLU A 172 55.72 15.42 -15.73
CA GLU A 172 56.40 16.72 -15.58
C GLU A 172 56.73 17.37 -16.93
N THR A 173 57.12 16.59 -17.94
CA THR A 173 57.38 17.09 -19.29
C THR A 173 56.08 17.41 -20.04
N ASN A 174 55.06 16.55 -19.89
CA ASN A 174 53.77 16.70 -20.53
C ASN A 174 52.59 16.54 -19.53
N PRO A 175 52.22 17.62 -18.83
CA PRO A 175 51.07 17.61 -17.91
C PRO A 175 49.71 17.31 -18.56
N TRP A 176 49.59 17.44 -19.89
CA TRP A 176 48.34 17.09 -20.60
C TRP A 176 48.05 15.59 -20.57
N SER A 177 49.09 14.75 -20.44
CA SER A 177 48.96 13.30 -20.28
C SER A 177 48.10 12.93 -19.06
N PHE A 178 47.98 13.83 -18.07
CA PHE A 178 47.07 13.67 -16.94
C PHE A 178 45.62 13.53 -17.38
N HIS A 179 45.16 14.44 -18.26
CA HIS A 179 43.77 14.49 -18.69
C HIS A 179 43.42 13.33 -19.60
N THR A 180 44.36 12.91 -20.45
CA THR A 180 44.18 11.77 -21.36
C THR A 180 44.15 10.46 -20.57
N THR A 181 45.06 10.29 -19.60
CA THR A 181 45.07 9.13 -18.70
C THR A 181 43.78 9.06 -17.87
N LEU A 182 43.30 10.20 -17.36
CA LEU A 182 42.04 10.25 -16.59
C LEU A 182 40.84 9.79 -17.42
N LEU A 183 40.70 10.31 -18.65
CA LEU A 183 39.62 9.90 -19.55
C LEU A 183 39.74 8.43 -19.94
N ALA A 184 40.95 7.98 -20.28
CA ALA A 184 41.22 6.59 -20.66
C ALA A 184 40.88 5.59 -19.54
N CYS A 185 41.13 5.93 -18.27
CA CYS A 185 40.79 5.07 -17.12
C CYS A 185 39.31 4.67 -17.06
N TYR A 186 38.43 5.55 -17.56
CA TYR A 186 36.98 5.40 -17.46
C TYR A 186 36.28 5.29 -18.82
N ALA A 187 37.02 5.31 -19.94
CA ALA A 187 36.42 5.15 -21.27
C ALA A 187 35.76 3.76 -21.41
N ASP A 188 36.50 2.71 -21.05
CA ASP A 188 35.98 1.33 -21.09
C ASP A 188 34.90 1.06 -20.03
N SER A 189 34.91 1.78 -18.90
CA SER A 189 33.91 1.55 -17.84
C SER A 189 32.50 1.96 -18.28
N TRP A 190 32.37 2.92 -19.20
CA TRP A 190 31.09 3.28 -19.82
C TRP A 190 30.52 2.16 -20.68
N ARG A 191 31.36 1.49 -21.47
CA ARG A 191 30.97 0.33 -22.28
C ARG A 191 30.40 -0.78 -21.40
N ASP A 192 31.10 -1.11 -20.32
CA ASP A 192 30.69 -2.16 -19.39
C ASP A 192 29.42 -1.79 -18.61
N TYR A 193 29.28 -0.53 -18.24
CA TYR A 193 28.08 0.00 -17.57
C TYR A 193 26.85 -0.09 -18.48
N PHE A 194 26.93 0.36 -19.72
CA PHE A 194 25.80 0.27 -20.66
C PHE A 194 25.48 -1.18 -21.03
N ARG A 195 26.48 -2.05 -21.15
CA ARG A 195 26.25 -3.50 -21.31
C ARG A 195 25.49 -4.08 -20.12
N TYR A 196 25.83 -3.68 -18.90
CA TYR A 196 25.10 -4.08 -17.71
C TYR A 196 23.64 -3.62 -17.76
N LEU A 197 23.36 -2.36 -18.07
CA LEU A 197 21.98 -1.88 -18.20
C LEU A 197 21.21 -2.67 -19.28
N GLY A 198 21.83 -2.92 -20.43
CA GLY A 198 21.26 -3.76 -21.48
C GLY A 198 20.96 -5.19 -21.03
N SER A 199 21.86 -5.79 -20.23
CA SER A 199 21.67 -7.15 -19.70
C SER A 199 20.51 -7.23 -18.69
N GLN A 200 20.26 -6.17 -17.92
CA GLN A 200 19.10 -6.10 -17.01
C GLN A 200 17.79 -5.87 -17.76
N TYR A 201 17.85 -5.12 -18.87
CA TYR A 201 16.69 -4.87 -19.71
C TYR A 201 16.25 -6.10 -20.52
N SER A 202 17.20 -6.87 -21.10
CA SER A 202 16.88 -7.93 -22.08
C SER A 202 15.80 -8.92 -21.61
N PRO A 203 15.89 -9.53 -20.40
CA PRO A 203 14.89 -10.50 -19.96
C PRO A 203 13.49 -9.90 -19.84
N ILE A 204 13.38 -8.63 -19.44
CA ILE A 204 12.11 -7.92 -19.30
C ILE A 204 11.56 -7.58 -20.69
N GLY A 205 12.40 -7.08 -21.59
CA GLY A 205 12.03 -6.73 -22.96
C GLY A 205 11.54 -7.95 -23.75
N ASP A 206 12.27 -9.07 -23.68
CA ASP A 206 11.92 -10.31 -24.40
C ASP A 206 10.59 -10.88 -23.89
N ARG A 207 10.37 -10.85 -22.57
CA ARG A 207 9.09 -11.28 -21.97
C ARG A 207 7.94 -10.35 -22.34
N ALA A 208 8.17 -9.03 -22.33
CA ALA A 208 7.15 -8.05 -22.70
C ALA A 208 6.68 -8.22 -24.16
N MET A 209 7.59 -8.56 -25.08
CA MET A 209 7.26 -8.79 -26.49
C MET A 209 6.67 -10.18 -26.76
N GLY A 210 7.07 -11.21 -26.03
CA GLY A 210 6.69 -12.60 -26.33
C GLY A 210 5.53 -13.18 -25.51
N THR A 211 5.34 -12.74 -24.26
CA THR A 211 4.52 -13.50 -23.29
C THR A 211 3.78 -12.68 -22.24
N MET A 212 3.88 -11.33 -22.23
CA MET A 212 3.00 -10.48 -21.41
C MET A 212 1.52 -10.49 -21.89
N GLY A 213 1.12 -11.57 -22.55
CA GLY A 213 -0.26 -11.94 -22.71
C GLY A 213 -0.92 -12.10 -21.35
N LEU A 214 -1.76 -11.12 -21.02
CA LEU A 214 -3.04 -11.32 -20.32
C LEU A 214 -3.03 -11.43 -18.78
N ARG A 215 -1.89 -11.37 -18.07
CA ARG A 215 -1.89 -11.35 -16.59
C ARG A 215 -1.04 -10.21 -16.05
N VAL A 216 -1.69 -9.27 -15.37
CA VAL A 216 -1.02 -8.29 -14.52
C VAL A 216 -0.84 -8.94 -13.14
N ASP A 217 0.39 -9.30 -12.82
CA ASP A 217 0.77 -9.87 -11.53
C ASP A 217 1.80 -8.98 -10.82
N ASP A 218 2.17 -9.35 -9.59
CA ASP A 218 3.18 -8.62 -8.83
C ASP A 218 4.53 -8.56 -9.55
N GLU A 219 4.84 -9.56 -10.39
CA GLU A 219 6.04 -9.59 -11.22
C GLU A 219 6.02 -8.51 -12.29
N THR A 220 4.88 -8.29 -12.94
CA THR A 220 4.66 -7.21 -13.90
C THR A 220 4.87 -5.84 -13.25
N ILE A 221 4.34 -5.61 -12.04
CA ILE A 221 4.55 -4.36 -11.30
C ILE A 221 6.03 -4.16 -10.94
N ARG A 222 6.72 -5.22 -10.50
CA ARG A 222 8.18 -5.17 -10.25
C ARG A 222 8.94 -4.83 -11.52
N ASN A 223 8.59 -5.44 -12.66
CA ASN A 223 9.22 -5.19 -13.95
C ASN A 223 9.06 -3.72 -14.38
N VAL A 224 7.88 -3.10 -14.18
CA VAL A 224 7.67 -1.67 -14.45
C VAL A 224 8.58 -0.80 -13.59
N LYS A 225 8.71 -1.09 -12.28
CA LYS A 225 9.62 -0.37 -11.39
C LYS A 225 11.08 -0.51 -11.85
N THR A 226 11.49 -1.72 -12.24
CA THR A 226 12.82 -1.98 -12.77
C THR A 226 13.06 -1.25 -14.09
N LEU A 227 12.10 -1.25 -15.02
CA LEU A 227 12.20 -0.53 -16.29
C LEU A 227 12.35 0.98 -16.08
N ARG A 228 11.55 1.58 -15.19
CA ARG A 228 11.70 2.99 -14.82
C ARG A 228 13.09 3.26 -14.22
N HIS A 229 13.53 2.42 -13.28
CA HIS A 229 14.85 2.58 -12.69
C HIS A 229 15.98 2.46 -13.73
N LEU A 230 15.91 1.50 -14.65
CA LEU A 230 16.86 1.34 -15.74
C LEU A 230 16.81 2.54 -16.70
N TYR A 231 15.63 3.10 -16.96
CA TYR A 231 15.47 4.32 -17.75
C TYR A 231 16.22 5.49 -17.12
N ASP A 232 15.98 5.77 -15.84
CA ASP A 232 16.62 6.86 -15.11
C ASP A 232 18.16 6.71 -15.07
N LEU A 233 18.64 5.49 -14.80
CA LEU A 233 20.07 5.15 -14.84
C LEU A 233 20.69 5.33 -16.23
N SER A 234 19.96 4.98 -17.28
CA SER A 234 20.41 5.14 -18.67
C SER A 234 20.37 6.60 -19.12
N LEU A 235 19.41 7.39 -18.65
CA LEU A 235 19.29 8.82 -18.93
C LEU A 235 20.48 9.56 -18.31
N PHE A 236 20.69 9.38 -17.00
CA PHE A 236 21.80 10.02 -16.29
C PHE A 236 23.15 9.54 -16.82
N GLY A 237 23.32 8.22 -16.99
CA GLY A 237 24.57 7.65 -17.50
C GLY A 237 24.90 8.10 -18.93
N GLY A 238 23.91 8.14 -19.82
CA GLY A 238 24.07 8.66 -21.17
C GLY A 238 24.43 10.15 -21.20
N ALA A 239 23.77 10.96 -20.36
CA ALA A 239 24.06 12.38 -20.22
C ALA A 239 25.48 12.63 -19.69
N ALA A 240 25.92 11.87 -18.68
CA ALA A 240 27.28 11.93 -18.14
C ALA A 240 28.34 11.47 -19.15
N CYS A 241 28.08 10.40 -19.91
CA CYS A 241 28.96 9.95 -20.98
C CYS A 241 29.10 11.03 -22.07
N ALA A 242 27.99 11.63 -22.52
CA ALA A 242 28.01 12.75 -23.46
C ALA A 242 28.75 13.97 -22.91
N SER A 243 28.62 14.24 -21.61
CA SER A 243 29.39 15.28 -20.90
C SER A 243 30.91 15.05 -21.03
N ASN A 244 31.36 13.80 -20.92
CA ASN A 244 32.77 13.46 -21.07
C ASN A 244 33.28 13.65 -22.50
N VAL A 245 32.42 13.42 -23.50
CA VAL A 245 32.71 13.74 -24.90
C VAL A 245 32.90 15.24 -25.07
N ASP A 246 32.00 16.05 -24.50
CA ASP A 246 32.06 17.51 -24.54
C ASP A 246 33.35 18.03 -23.87
N ILE A 247 33.78 17.44 -22.74
CA ILE A 247 35.07 17.73 -22.09
C ILE A 247 36.23 17.41 -23.04
N ALA A 248 36.31 16.19 -23.57
CA ALA A 248 37.42 15.77 -24.42
C ALA A 248 37.56 16.65 -25.67
N ARG A 249 36.45 16.99 -26.32
CA ARG A 249 36.41 17.92 -27.46
C ARG A 249 36.81 19.34 -27.05
N ALA A 250 36.34 19.83 -25.90
CA ALA A 250 36.69 21.16 -25.39
C ALA A 250 38.19 21.28 -25.08
N LEU A 251 38.81 20.22 -24.53
CA LEU A 251 40.26 20.16 -24.31
C LEU A 251 41.01 20.30 -25.64
N VAL A 252 40.64 19.54 -26.67
CA VAL A 252 41.31 19.61 -27.98
C VAL A 252 41.09 20.95 -28.68
N ALA A 253 39.87 21.50 -28.63
CA ALA A 253 39.52 22.70 -29.38
C ALA A 253 40.02 24.00 -28.75
N ARG A 254 40.05 24.09 -27.41
CA ARG A 254 40.36 25.35 -26.70
C ARG A 254 41.82 25.50 -26.31
N PHE A 255 42.63 24.44 -26.45
CA PHE A 255 44.02 24.42 -26.01
C PHE A 255 44.94 24.04 -27.17
N PRO A 256 45.33 25.01 -28.03
CA PRO A 256 46.18 24.74 -29.19
C PRO A 256 47.61 24.29 -28.82
N ALA A 257 47.98 24.36 -27.54
CA ALA A 257 49.28 23.91 -27.02
C ALA A 257 49.31 22.44 -26.57
N ILE A 258 48.24 21.67 -26.77
CA ILE A 258 48.24 20.23 -26.47
C ILE A 258 49.12 19.48 -27.49
N PRO A 259 50.05 18.61 -27.05
CA PRO A 259 50.83 17.77 -27.95
C PRO A 259 49.94 16.92 -28.86
N GLN A 260 50.31 16.77 -30.13
CA GLN A 260 49.46 16.12 -31.13
C GLN A 260 49.03 14.71 -30.73
N GLY A 261 49.93 13.89 -30.16
CA GLY A 261 49.58 12.55 -29.68
C GLY A 261 48.54 12.52 -28.56
N GLU A 262 48.55 13.52 -27.67
CA GLU A 262 47.52 13.66 -26.62
C GLU A 262 46.19 14.12 -27.22
N ALA A 263 46.24 15.05 -28.18
CA ALA A 263 45.05 15.51 -28.89
C ALA A 263 44.38 14.36 -29.66
N ASP A 264 45.16 13.50 -30.32
CA ASP A 264 44.65 12.33 -31.04
C ASP A 264 44.04 11.30 -30.08
N SER A 265 44.67 11.06 -28.93
CA SER A 265 44.13 10.18 -27.87
C SER A 265 42.81 10.69 -27.29
N LEU A 266 42.69 12.02 -27.10
CA LEU A 266 41.45 12.66 -26.66
C LEU A 266 40.34 12.58 -27.72
N ARG A 267 40.66 12.78 -28.99
CA ARG A 267 39.71 12.61 -30.10
C ARG A 267 39.19 11.18 -30.17
N ALA A 268 40.09 10.20 -30.13
CA ALA A 268 39.71 8.79 -30.13
C ALA A 268 38.80 8.44 -28.95
N SER A 269 39.11 8.94 -27.74
CA SER A 269 38.26 8.77 -26.57
C SER A 269 36.90 9.45 -26.73
N ALA A 270 36.85 10.65 -27.32
CA ALA A 270 35.62 11.39 -27.57
C ALA A 270 34.71 10.68 -28.58
N ASP A 271 35.28 10.12 -29.65
CA ASP A 271 34.53 9.41 -30.68
C ASP A 271 33.94 8.12 -30.12
N MET A 272 34.76 7.32 -29.42
CA MET A 272 34.32 6.09 -28.75
C MET A 272 33.20 6.36 -27.73
N LEU A 273 33.37 7.37 -26.87
CA LEU A 273 32.35 7.75 -25.88
C LEU A 273 31.09 8.32 -26.54
N GLY A 274 31.23 9.00 -27.68
CA GLY A 274 30.13 9.51 -28.48
C GLY A 274 29.25 8.39 -29.02
N GLU A 275 29.86 7.39 -29.65
CA GLU A 275 29.16 6.19 -30.15
C GLU A 275 28.44 5.44 -29.01
N LEU A 276 29.08 5.32 -27.84
CA LEU A 276 28.48 4.69 -26.66
C LEU A 276 27.27 5.49 -26.14
N ALA A 277 27.37 6.82 -26.10
CA ALA A 277 26.27 7.69 -25.68
C ALA A 277 25.07 7.60 -26.65
N GLU A 278 25.31 7.56 -27.96
CA GLU A 278 24.27 7.35 -28.97
C GLU A 278 23.61 5.98 -28.85
N SER A 279 24.41 4.93 -28.66
CA SER A 279 23.92 3.56 -28.42
C SER A 279 23.07 3.47 -27.14
N CYS A 280 23.47 4.19 -26.08
CA CYS A 280 22.65 4.33 -24.87
C CYS A 280 21.29 4.98 -25.18
N GLY A 281 21.24 5.97 -26.09
CA GLY A 281 20.00 6.56 -26.58
C GLY A 281 19.07 5.55 -27.27
N VAL A 282 19.61 4.54 -27.96
CA VAL A 282 18.81 3.43 -28.51
C VAL A 282 18.21 2.57 -27.39
N LEU A 283 19.00 2.25 -26.35
CA LEU A 283 18.51 1.51 -25.18
C LEU A 283 17.41 2.28 -24.45
N GLN A 284 17.57 3.60 -24.25
CA GLN A 284 16.55 4.47 -23.64
C GLN A 284 15.22 4.39 -24.39
N LYS A 285 15.23 4.46 -25.73
CA LYS A 285 14.03 4.32 -26.56
C LYS A 285 13.38 2.94 -26.39
N LYS A 286 14.18 1.87 -26.36
CA LYS A 286 13.68 0.50 -26.14
C LYS A 286 13.02 0.35 -24.77
N ILE A 287 13.68 0.82 -23.70
CA ILE A 287 13.13 0.80 -22.34
C ILE A 287 11.81 1.57 -22.29
N LYS A 288 11.76 2.76 -22.89
CA LYS A 288 10.54 3.57 -22.94
C LYS A 288 9.40 2.85 -23.67
N ASN A 289 9.66 2.31 -24.87
CA ASN A 289 8.65 1.60 -25.64
C ASN A 289 8.07 0.40 -24.88
N VAL A 290 8.92 -0.36 -24.19
CA VAL A 290 8.45 -1.46 -23.34
C VAL A 290 7.66 -0.93 -22.16
N THR A 291 8.12 0.12 -21.49
CA THR A 291 7.39 0.75 -20.37
C THR A 291 5.99 1.20 -20.81
N ASP A 292 5.88 1.84 -21.97
CA ASP A 292 4.61 2.29 -22.55
C ASP A 292 3.72 1.08 -22.92
N LEU A 293 4.28 0.04 -23.53
CA LEU A 293 3.55 -1.19 -23.84
C LEU A 293 2.98 -1.85 -22.57
N VAL A 294 3.81 -2.02 -21.54
CA VAL A 294 3.37 -2.60 -20.25
C VAL A 294 2.30 -1.71 -19.60
N GLY A 295 2.46 -0.38 -19.67
CA GLY A 295 1.46 0.57 -19.19
C GLY A 295 0.10 0.40 -19.87
N HIS A 296 0.07 0.30 -21.21
CA HIS A 296 -1.16 0.05 -21.96
C HIS A 296 -1.78 -1.31 -21.64
N LEU A 297 -0.96 -2.36 -21.49
CA LEU A 297 -1.44 -3.69 -21.12
C LEU A 297 -2.08 -3.71 -19.74
N ILE A 298 -1.49 -3.01 -18.76
CA ILE A 298 -2.07 -2.87 -17.42
C ILE A 298 -3.42 -2.15 -17.49
N ALA A 299 -3.49 -1.04 -18.22
CA ALA A 299 -4.74 -0.29 -18.39
C ALA A 299 -5.83 -1.14 -19.06
N PHE A 300 -5.48 -1.87 -20.12
CA PHE A 300 -6.40 -2.77 -20.81
C PHE A 300 -6.89 -3.90 -19.90
N HIS A 301 -6.00 -4.53 -19.12
CA HIS A 301 -6.38 -5.59 -18.19
C HIS A 301 -7.37 -5.08 -17.13
N TYR A 302 -7.12 -3.90 -16.57
CA TYR A 302 -8.01 -3.28 -15.61
C TYR A 302 -9.39 -2.98 -16.21
N GLN A 303 -9.46 -2.54 -17.47
CA GLN A 303 -10.73 -2.32 -18.18
C GLN A 303 -11.50 -3.63 -18.40
N VAL A 304 -10.82 -4.71 -18.78
CA VAL A 304 -11.46 -6.03 -18.97
C VAL A 304 -11.96 -6.59 -17.64
N GLU A 305 -11.17 -6.48 -16.58
CA GLU A 305 -11.53 -6.97 -15.25
C GLU A 305 -12.71 -6.19 -14.65
N THR A 306 -12.72 -4.86 -14.78
CA THR A 306 -13.84 -4.01 -14.35
C THR A 306 -15.12 -4.31 -15.13
N ALA A 307 -15.04 -4.51 -16.46
CA ALA A 307 -16.18 -4.89 -17.27
C ALA A 307 -16.75 -6.28 -16.88
N LYS A 308 -15.87 -7.24 -16.57
CA LYS A 308 -16.29 -8.55 -16.08
C LYS A 308 -16.99 -8.43 -14.72
N LEU A 309 -16.39 -7.69 -13.79
CA LEU A 309 -16.98 -7.46 -12.47
C LEU A 309 -18.35 -6.76 -12.57
N GLU A 310 -18.49 -5.78 -13.45
CA GLU A 310 -19.76 -5.11 -13.72
C GLU A 310 -20.81 -6.09 -14.24
N SER A 311 -20.43 -7.01 -15.12
CA SER A 311 -21.34 -8.06 -15.62
C SER A 311 -21.79 -9.03 -14.51
N GLU A 312 -20.90 -9.42 -13.61
CA GLU A 312 -21.22 -10.28 -12.46
C GLU A 312 -22.13 -9.57 -11.45
N VAL A 313 -21.84 -8.29 -11.15
CA VAL A 313 -22.70 -7.44 -10.31
C VAL A 313 -24.09 -7.30 -10.93
N ARG A 314 -24.17 -7.14 -12.25
CA ARG A 314 -25.45 -7.07 -12.96
C ARG A 314 -26.25 -8.37 -12.86
N ASP A 315 -25.60 -9.53 -13.01
CA ASP A 315 -26.26 -10.84 -12.84
C ASP A 315 -26.77 -11.03 -11.39
N VAL A 316 -25.92 -10.73 -10.39
CA VAL A 316 -26.31 -10.79 -8.98
C VAL A 316 -27.49 -9.84 -8.68
N THR A 317 -27.47 -8.63 -9.24
CA THR A 317 -28.57 -7.66 -9.07
C THR A 317 -29.86 -8.18 -9.68
N ALA A 318 -29.80 -8.82 -10.86
CA ALA A 318 -30.95 -9.44 -11.50
C ALA A 318 -31.53 -10.57 -10.64
N ARG A 319 -30.69 -11.46 -10.11
CA ARG A 319 -31.12 -12.54 -9.19
C ARG A 319 -31.71 -12.00 -7.89
N MET A 320 -31.18 -10.90 -7.38
CA MET A 320 -31.72 -10.27 -6.18
C MET A 320 -33.10 -9.67 -6.45
N ALA A 321 -33.32 -9.06 -7.62
CA ALA A 321 -34.63 -8.56 -8.04
C ALA A 321 -35.67 -9.69 -8.12
N THR A 322 -35.33 -10.84 -8.72
CA THR A 322 -36.24 -11.99 -8.79
C THR A 322 -36.56 -12.54 -7.39
N LEU A 323 -35.55 -12.70 -6.53
CA LEU A 323 -35.76 -13.13 -5.14
C LEU A 323 -36.60 -12.15 -4.32
N THR A 324 -36.48 -10.84 -4.55
CA THR A 324 -37.35 -9.86 -3.89
C THR A 324 -38.80 -9.94 -4.37
N GLU A 325 -39.01 -10.27 -5.64
CA GLU A 325 -40.35 -10.50 -6.19
C GLU A 325 -40.99 -11.78 -5.61
N GLU A 326 -40.24 -12.88 -5.55
CA GLU A 326 -40.69 -14.13 -4.91
C GLU A 326 -41.01 -13.92 -3.42
N ASN A 327 -40.16 -13.22 -2.67
CA ASN A 327 -40.44 -12.89 -1.26
C ASN A 327 -41.69 -12.01 -1.11
N ARG A 328 -41.91 -11.06 -2.02
CA ARG A 328 -43.13 -10.24 -2.02
C ARG A 328 -44.37 -11.10 -2.26
N ASP A 329 -44.31 -12.09 -3.15
CA ASP A 329 -45.41 -13.01 -3.40
C ASP A 329 -45.69 -13.94 -2.21
N LEU A 330 -44.63 -14.56 -1.64
CA LEU A 330 -44.74 -15.34 -0.41
C LEU A 330 -45.36 -14.54 0.74
N THR A 331 -44.99 -13.27 0.88
CA THR A 331 -45.57 -12.38 1.90
C THR A 331 -47.07 -12.14 1.66
N LYS A 332 -47.53 -12.07 0.40
CA LYS A 332 -48.97 -12.00 0.08
C LYS A 332 -49.68 -13.31 0.45
N GLN A 333 -49.13 -14.45 0.04
CA GLN A 333 -49.70 -15.77 0.36
C GLN A 333 -49.82 -15.98 1.88
N LEU A 334 -48.81 -15.57 2.65
CA LEU A 334 -48.85 -15.62 4.11
C LEU A 334 -49.95 -14.73 4.70
N ARG A 335 -50.21 -13.54 4.13
CA ARG A 335 -51.31 -12.67 4.56
C ARG A 335 -52.67 -13.29 4.26
N GLU A 336 -52.87 -13.81 3.06
CA GLU A 336 -54.12 -14.49 2.68
C GLU A 336 -54.39 -15.71 3.58
N LEU A 337 -53.36 -16.50 3.88
CA LEU A 337 -53.46 -17.62 4.82
C LEU A 337 -53.80 -17.15 6.24
N ALA A 338 -53.17 -16.08 6.73
CA ALA A 338 -53.47 -15.51 8.05
C ALA A 338 -54.91 -15.00 8.14
N GLU A 339 -55.42 -14.35 7.08
CA GLU A 339 -56.81 -13.92 6.97
C GLU A 339 -57.77 -15.12 7.02
N GLY A 340 -57.53 -16.15 6.20
CA GLY A 340 -58.33 -17.38 6.21
C GLY A 340 -58.30 -18.11 7.55
N THR A 341 -57.14 -18.14 8.22
CA THR A 341 -57.00 -18.71 9.56
C THR A 341 -57.78 -17.90 10.59
N SER A 342 -57.76 -16.56 10.49
CA SER A 342 -58.53 -15.68 11.37
C SER A 342 -60.04 -15.89 11.20
N GLU A 343 -60.51 -16.08 9.96
CA GLU A 343 -61.91 -16.37 9.66
C GLU A 343 -62.31 -17.74 10.21
N MET A 344 -61.50 -18.76 9.99
CA MET A 344 -61.71 -20.09 10.55
C MET A 344 -61.77 -20.05 12.09
N THR A 345 -60.85 -19.31 12.72
CA THR A 345 -60.82 -19.12 14.19
C THR A 345 -62.08 -18.41 14.68
N ARG A 346 -62.59 -17.42 13.92
CA ARG A 346 -63.84 -16.73 14.24
C ARG A 346 -65.04 -17.68 14.15
N ARG A 347 -65.13 -18.49 13.08
CA ARG A 347 -66.19 -19.50 12.93
C ARG A 347 -66.13 -20.56 14.04
N LEU A 348 -64.93 -21.01 14.41
CA LEU A 348 -64.73 -21.92 15.54
C LEU A 348 -65.17 -21.30 16.87
N ARG A 349 -64.87 -20.01 17.10
CA ARG A 349 -65.34 -19.28 18.28
C ARG A 349 -66.87 -19.22 18.31
N ASP A 350 -67.51 -18.90 17.20
CA ASP A 350 -68.98 -18.84 17.11
C ASP A 350 -69.61 -20.22 17.36
N LEU A 351 -69.06 -21.29 16.79
CA LEU A 351 -69.49 -22.66 17.07
C LEU A 351 -69.32 -23.02 18.55
N THR A 352 -68.16 -22.72 19.14
CA THR A 352 -67.88 -23.00 20.55
C THR A 352 -68.82 -22.21 21.47
N GLN A 353 -69.15 -20.96 21.12
CA GLN A 353 -70.10 -20.14 21.87
C GLN A 353 -71.53 -20.67 21.78
N ASN A 354 -71.93 -21.18 20.62
CA ASN A 354 -73.22 -21.86 20.46
C ASN A 354 -73.25 -23.19 21.23
N THR A 355 -72.19 -24.00 21.20
CA THR A 355 -72.10 -25.23 22.00
C THR A 355 -72.03 -24.93 23.50
N ALA A 356 -71.44 -23.81 23.94
CA ALA A 356 -71.48 -23.39 25.34
C ALA A 356 -72.91 -23.12 25.84
N SER A 357 -73.86 -22.82 24.93
CA SER A 357 -75.28 -22.71 25.28
C SER A 357 -75.94 -24.07 25.58
N ASP A 358 -75.41 -25.19 25.08
CA ASP A 358 -75.86 -26.55 25.44
C ASP A 358 -75.56 -26.89 26.91
N GLY A 359 -74.61 -26.20 27.53
CA GLY A 359 -74.36 -26.30 28.97
C GLY A 359 -75.56 -25.86 29.83
N ALA A 360 -76.44 -25.00 29.29
CA ALA A 360 -77.66 -24.60 29.98
C ALA A 360 -78.66 -25.76 30.06
N ILE A 361 -78.78 -26.59 29.02
CA ILE A 361 -79.69 -27.74 28.97
C ILE A 361 -79.27 -28.80 29.99
N VAL A 362 -77.97 -29.08 30.10
CA VAL A 362 -77.43 -30.02 31.11
C VAL A 362 -77.74 -29.53 32.54
N SER A 363 -77.61 -28.22 32.78
CA SER A 363 -77.92 -27.64 34.10
C SER A 363 -79.41 -27.73 34.45
N VAL A 364 -80.31 -27.55 33.48
CA VAL A 364 -81.77 -27.66 33.67
C VAL A 364 -82.15 -29.10 34.04
N ILE A 365 -81.65 -30.09 33.29
CA ILE A 365 -81.94 -31.51 33.56
C ILE A 365 -81.47 -31.89 34.96
N THR A 366 -80.27 -31.46 35.36
CA THR A 366 -79.70 -31.77 36.68
C THR A 366 -80.54 -31.20 37.83
N VAL A 367 -81.05 -29.97 37.70
CA VAL A 367 -81.92 -29.34 38.70
C VAL A 367 -83.26 -30.06 38.82
N VAL A 368 -83.89 -30.40 37.68
CA VAL A 368 -85.16 -31.13 37.66
C VAL A 368 -85.01 -32.52 38.31
N SER A 369 -83.93 -33.24 37.99
CA SER A 369 -83.64 -34.55 38.60
C SER A 369 -83.41 -34.46 40.11
N ALA A 370 -82.70 -33.44 40.61
CA ALA A 370 -82.42 -33.28 42.04
C ALA A 370 -83.68 -33.09 42.91
N VAL A 371 -84.74 -32.50 42.32
CA VAL A 371 -86.05 -32.31 42.97
C VAL A 371 -86.93 -33.55 42.86
N TYR A 372 -86.91 -34.22 41.71
CA TYR A 372 -87.79 -35.36 41.45
C TYR A 372 -87.34 -36.63 42.18
N LEU A 373 -86.04 -36.92 42.19
CA LEU A 373 -85.47 -38.17 42.71
C LEU A 373 -85.85 -38.48 44.19
N PRO A 374 -85.76 -37.50 45.13
CA PRO A 374 -86.13 -37.73 46.54
C PRO A 374 -87.63 -38.02 46.70
N GLY A 375 -88.47 -37.31 45.95
CA GLY A 375 -89.91 -37.51 45.95
C GLY A 375 -90.31 -38.89 45.48
N SER A 376 -89.75 -39.34 44.35
CA SER A 376 -90.00 -40.67 43.83
C SER A 376 -89.52 -41.77 44.78
N PHE A 377 -88.37 -41.59 45.44
CA PHE A 377 -87.86 -42.57 46.40
C PHE A 377 -88.81 -42.75 47.59
N VAL A 378 -89.24 -41.64 48.22
CA VAL A 378 -90.16 -41.69 49.36
C VAL A 378 -91.53 -42.24 48.93
N ALA A 379 -92.05 -41.85 47.76
CA ALA A 379 -93.28 -42.40 47.21
C ALA A 379 -93.20 -43.91 46.95
N THR A 380 -92.04 -44.42 46.52
CA THR A 380 -91.86 -45.86 46.25
C THR A 380 -91.78 -46.67 47.55
N VAL A 381 -91.06 -46.19 48.56
CA VAL A 381 -90.90 -46.89 49.86
C VAL A 381 -92.24 -46.99 50.61
N PHE A 382 -93.06 -45.95 50.54
CA PHE A 382 -94.29 -45.86 51.33
C PHE A 382 -95.59 -46.11 50.55
N GLY A 383 -95.53 -46.14 49.21
CA GLY A 383 -96.70 -46.12 48.33
C GLY A 383 -97.71 -47.25 48.50
N MET A 384 -97.34 -48.35 49.17
CA MET A 384 -98.23 -49.49 49.41
C MET A 384 -98.68 -49.65 50.87
N ASN A 385 -98.08 -48.93 51.83
CA ASN A 385 -98.32 -49.17 53.26
C ASN A 385 -99.36 -48.22 53.89
N PHE A 386 -99.63 -47.06 53.28
CA PHE A 386 -100.54 -46.05 53.85
C PHE A 386 -101.93 -45.98 53.21
N PHE A 387 -102.15 -46.67 52.09
CA PHE A 387 -103.43 -46.73 51.39
C PHE A 387 -104.01 -48.13 51.52
N ASN A 388 -105.05 -48.29 52.34
CA ASN A 388 -105.77 -49.57 52.47
C ASN A 388 -107.18 -49.42 51.88
N PHE A 389 -107.59 -50.41 51.09
CA PHE A 389 -108.86 -50.38 50.37
C PHE A 389 -109.85 -51.28 51.11
N ASP A 390 -110.84 -50.69 51.79
CA ASP A 390 -111.84 -51.46 52.54
C ASP A 390 -112.98 -51.89 51.60
N GLU A 391 -113.10 -53.20 51.37
CA GLU A 391 -114.06 -53.79 50.41
C GLU A 391 -115.53 -53.59 50.83
N GLY A 392 -115.81 -53.31 52.11
CA GLY A 392 -117.18 -53.05 52.58
C GLY A 392 -117.69 -51.63 52.28
N ALA A 393 -116.80 -50.63 52.19
CA ALA A 393 -117.16 -49.21 52.14
C ALA A 393 -116.81 -48.49 50.83
N ARG A 394 -116.19 -49.18 49.85
CA ARG A 394 -115.77 -48.62 48.54
C ARG A 394 -115.09 -47.25 48.65
N SER A 395 -114.27 -47.05 49.68
CA SER A 395 -113.52 -45.81 49.88
C SER A 395 -112.09 -46.14 50.29
N ILE A 396 -111.15 -45.33 49.78
CA ILE A 396 -109.74 -45.43 50.12
C ILE A 396 -109.58 -44.78 51.50
N ILE A 397 -109.24 -45.59 52.50
CA ILE A 397 -108.98 -45.07 53.85
C ILE A 397 -107.49 -44.77 53.92
N ILE A 398 -107.17 -43.49 54.07
CA ILE A 398 -105.80 -43.01 54.26
C ILE A 398 -105.44 -43.20 55.73
N SER A 399 -104.31 -43.86 56.00
CA SER A 399 -103.80 -44.00 57.37
C SER A 399 -103.49 -42.62 58.00
N LEU A 400 -103.88 -42.43 59.27
CA LEU A 400 -103.62 -41.20 60.05
C LEU A 400 -102.12 -40.83 60.11
N ASP A 401 -101.22 -41.80 59.92
CA ASP A 401 -99.76 -41.59 59.90
C ASP A 401 -99.21 -41.07 58.56
N PHE A 402 -100.07 -40.76 57.58
CA PHE A 402 -99.67 -40.21 56.27
C PHE A 402 -98.85 -38.91 56.39
N TRP A 403 -98.97 -38.16 57.50
CA TRP A 403 -98.16 -36.97 57.72
C TRP A 403 -96.65 -37.27 57.81
N ILE A 404 -96.25 -38.47 58.24
CA ILE A 404 -94.84 -38.91 58.30
C ILE A 404 -94.24 -38.96 56.89
N PHE A 405 -95.01 -39.38 55.89
CA PHE A 405 -94.59 -39.35 54.48
C PHE A 405 -94.25 -37.93 54.01
N VAL A 406 -95.11 -36.96 54.33
CA VAL A 406 -94.92 -35.56 53.94
C VAL A 406 -93.69 -34.95 54.63
N VAL A 407 -93.52 -35.20 55.93
CA VAL A 407 -92.37 -34.69 56.70
C VAL A 407 -91.07 -35.27 56.17
N LEU A 408 -91.01 -36.60 55.97
CA LEU A 408 -89.81 -37.26 55.47
C LEU A 408 -89.45 -36.79 54.05
N TRP A 409 -90.45 -36.60 53.19
CA TRP A 409 -90.26 -36.04 51.85
C TRP A 409 -89.67 -34.62 51.89
N VAL A 410 -90.24 -33.73 52.72
CA VAL A 410 -89.76 -32.34 52.87
C VAL A 410 -88.34 -32.32 53.44
N VAL A 411 -88.03 -33.15 54.43
CA VAL A 411 -86.68 -33.25 55.00
C VAL A 411 -85.67 -33.72 53.95
N LEU A 412 -86.02 -34.74 53.16
CA LEU A 412 -85.12 -35.27 52.13
C LEU A 412 -84.92 -34.26 50.98
N MET A 413 -85.96 -33.51 50.61
CA MET A 413 -85.88 -32.40 49.66
C MET A 413 -84.99 -31.26 50.15
N ILE A 414 -85.10 -30.85 51.41
CA ILE A 414 -84.23 -29.84 52.00
C ILE A 414 -82.78 -30.33 52.03
N LEU A 415 -82.56 -31.60 52.32
CA LEU A 415 -81.22 -32.19 52.36
C LEU A 415 -80.58 -32.27 50.97
N THR A 416 -81.31 -32.72 49.94
CA THR A 416 -80.79 -32.73 48.57
C THR A 416 -80.61 -31.33 47.98
N ALA A 417 -81.55 -30.42 48.22
CA ALA A 417 -81.42 -29.02 47.82
C ALA A 417 -80.26 -28.32 48.56
N GLY A 418 -80.07 -28.64 49.84
CA GLY A 418 -78.97 -28.15 50.67
C GLY A 418 -77.61 -28.60 50.13
N ILE A 419 -77.44 -29.90 49.88
CA ILE A 419 -76.20 -30.45 49.29
C ILE A 419 -75.92 -29.78 47.94
N PHE A 420 -76.94 -29.66 47.08
CA PHE A 420 -76.83 -29.00 45.78
C PHE A 420 -76.37 -27.54 45.91
N ALA A 421 -76.96 -26.79 46.85
CA ALA A 421 -76.58 -25.40 47.11
C ALA A 421 -75.14 -25.27 47.62
N THR A 422 -74.68 -26.16 48.51
CA THR A 422 -73.27 -26.17 48.96
C THR A 422 -72.29 -26.45 47.82
N ILE A 423 -72.58 -27.43 46.96
CA ILE A 423 -71.74 -27.74 45.79
C ILE A 423 -71.70 -26.54 44.83
N TYR A 424 -72.83 -25.86 44.67
CA TYR A 424 -72.95 -24.67 43.84
C TYR A 424 -72.15 -23.49 44.39
N HIS A 425 -72.22 -23.26 45.71
CA HIS A 425 -71.51 -22.17 46.37
C HIS A 425 -70.00 -22.41 46.45
N MET A 426 -69.54 -23.67 46.57
CA MET A 426 -68.10 -24.01 46.52
C MET A 426 -67.48 -23.81 45.13
N LYS A 427 -68.27 -23.91 44.05
CA LYS A 427 -67.83 -23.66 42.68
C LYS A 427 -67.88 -22.18 42.27
N GLY A 428 -68.19 -21.26 43.20
CA GLY A 428 -68.18 -19.81 42.95
C GLY A 428 -69.26 -19.33 41.97
N GLY A 429 -70.36 -20.07 41.83
CA GLY A 429 -71.47 -19.73 40.94
C GLY A 429 -72.42 -18.70 41.55
N ASP A 430 -72.72 -17.64 40.79
CA ASP A 430 -73.67 -16.60 41.17
C ASP A 430 -75.12 -17.08 40.91
N ALA A 431 -75.85 -17.43 41.97
CA ALA A 431 -77.18 -18.07 41.89
C ALA A 431 -78.22 -17.20 41.15
N SER A 432 -78.00 -15.89 41.11
CA SER A 432 -78.87 -14.92 40.42
C SER A 432 -78.85 -15.09 38.89
N LEU A 433 -77.72 -15.55 38.33
CA LEU A 433 -77.55 -15.80 36.89
C LEU A 433 -78.21 -17.10 36.45
N LEU A 434 -78.25 -18.12 37.31
CA LEU A 434 -78.90 -19.39 37.02
C LEU A 434 -80.42 -19.25 37.01
N TRP A 435 -81.00 -18.50 37.96
CA TRP A 435 -82.43 -18.16 37.94
C TRP A 435 -82.83 -17.31 36.73
N LYS A 436 -82.03 -16.31 36.36
CA LYS A 436 -82.24 -15.52 35.12
C LYS A 436 -82.18 -16.37 33.84
N ARG A 437 -81.34 -17.41 33.81
CA ARG A 437 -81.25 -18.36 32.68
C ARG A 437 -82.43 -19.35 32.65
N LEU A 438 -82.97 -19.73 33.81
CA LEU A 438 -84.09 -20.66 33.93
C LEU A 438 -85.45 -20.02 33.62
N THR A 439 -85.66 -18.73 33.92
CA THR A 439 -86.96 -18.05 33.72
C THR A 439 -87.17 -17.48 32.32
N GLY A 440 -86.39 -17.89 31.32
CA GLY A 440 -86.67 -17.58 29.91
C GLY A 440 -86.66 -16.09 29.57
N GLY A 441 -85.47 -15.49 29.49
CA GLY A 441 -85.27 -14.18 28.88
C GLY A 441 -84.48 -14.28 27.58
N GLY A 442 -85.15 -14.68 26.49
CA GLY A 442 -84.62 -14.53 25.15
C GLY A 442 -84.70 -13.06 24.70
N GLY A 443 -83.60 -12.48 24.24
CA GLY A 443 -83.64 -11.13 23.69
C GLY A 443 -82.29 -10.48 23.37
N ALA A 444 -81.94 -10.57 22.08
CA ALA A 444 -81.24 -9.55 21.28
C ALA A 444 -79.76 -9.26 21.58
N GLY A 445 -78.92 -9.70 20.64
CA GLY A 445 -77.58 -9.17 20.44
C GLY A 445 -77.58 -7.69 20.07
N ARG A 446 -76.46 -7.04 20.39
CA ARG A 446 -76.11 -5.73 19.85
C ARG A 446 -74.66 -5.77 19.38
N ALA A 447 -74.51 -5.52 18.08
CA ALA A 447 -73.26 -5.33 17.37
C ALA A 447 -72.57 -4.01 17.76
N GLY A 448 -71.26 -3.96 17.48
CA GLY A 448 -70.40 -2.76 17.46
C GLY A 448 -69.01 -3.11 17.98
N SER A 449 -67.99 -3.40 17.16
CA SER A 449 -67.30 -2.54 16.18
C SER A 449 -66.76 -1.25 16.79
N LYS A 450 -65.47 -0.98 16.47
CA LYS A 450 -64.57 0.15 16.82
C LYS A 450 -63.63 -0.16 17.99
N VAL A 451 -62.30 -0.03 17.89
CA VAL A 451 -61.34 0.49 16.87
C VAL A 451 -60.06 -0.32 17.00
#